data_AF-A0A354Z6R0-F1
#
_entry.id   AF-A0A354Z6R0-F1
#
_cell.length_a   1.000
_cell.length_b   1.000
_cell.length_c   1.000
_cell.angle_alpha   90.00
_cell.angle_beta   90.00
_cell.angle_gamma   90.00
#
_symmetry.space_group_name_H-M   'P 1'
#
loop_
_entity.id
_entity.type
_entity.pdbx_description
1 polymer ?
#
loop_
_entity_poly.entity_id
_entity_poly.type
_entity_poly.pdbx_seq_one_letter_code
_entity_poly.pdbx_strand_id
1 'polypeptide(L)'
;MTRHRRSRVVTLAVALVGLTCLLLVAAILLLRGSLAQLDGTATLPGLQAQVTIDRDALGVVDILAENETDALRALGFVHAQERYFEMDLLRRTAAGELAALFGPVAVEADRVRRQHRIRSRAVALVESLPPATRARLVAYSEGVNAGLDALSVRPWPYLLLRQPVQPWRAEDSA
;
A
#
# COMPACT_ATOMS: atom_id res chain seq x y z
N MET A 1 -29.79 -3.57 49.51
CA MET A 1 -28.47 -3.56 48.82
C MET A 1 -28.46 -4.15 47.39
N THR A 2 -29.50 -4.87 46.94
CA THR A 2 -29.56 -5.54 45.63
C THR A 2 -29.88 -4.62 44.44
N ARG A 3 -30.68 -3.55 44.65
CA ARG A 3 -31.11 -2.60 43.60
C ARG A 3 -29.94 -1.78 43.02
N HIS A 4 -29.00 -1.34 43.86
CA HIS A 4 -27.79 -0.62 43.44
C HIS A 4 -26.79 -1.49 42.66
N ARG A 5 -26.77 -2.81 42.92
CA ARG A 5 -25.92 -3.75 42.18
C ARG A 5 -26.46 -3.98 40.77
N ARG A 6 -27.79 -4.08 40.62
CA ARG A 6 -28.45 -4.26 39.32
C ARG A 6 -28.34 -3.02 38.43
N SER A 7 -28.45 -1.81 38.97
CA SER A 7 -28.29 -0.57 38.19
C SER A 7 -26.86 -0.40 37.67
N ARG A 8 -25.84 -0.70 38.49
CA ARG A 8 -24.43 -0.66 38.08
C ARG A 8 -24.12 -1.64 36.94
N VAL A 9 -24.66 -2.86 37.00
CA VAL A 9 -24.48 -3.85 35.93
C VAL A 9 -25.10 -3.38 34.61
N VAL A 10 -26.30 -2.80 34.65
CA VAL A 10 -26.95 -2.26 33.45
C VAL A 10 -26.15 -1.09 32.87
N THR A 11 -25.68 -0.15 33.69
CA THR A 11 -24.85 0.97 33.22
C THR A 11 -23.55 0.49 32.58
N LEU A 12 -22.86 -0.48 33.20
CA LEU A 12 -21.65 -1.07 32.64
C LEU A 12 -21.91 -1.80 31.32
N ALA A 13 -23.03 -2.54 31.22
CA ALA A 13 -23.42 -3.21 29.99
C ALA A 13 -23.71 -2.21 28.85
N VAL A 14 -24.45 -1.13 29.14
CA VAL A 14 -24.72 -0.05 28.18
C VAL A 14 -23.43 0.64 27.75
N ALA A 15 -22.53 0.94 28.69
CA ALA A 15 -21.23 1.54 28.38
C ALA A 15 -20.37 0.63 27.51
N LEU A 16 -20.36 -0.68 27.80
CA LEU A 16 -19.63 -1.66 27.00
C LEU A 16 -20.19 -1.75 25.58
N VAL A 17 -21.51 -1.85 25.42
CA VAL A 17 -22.17 -1.85 24.10
C VAL A 17 -21.85 -0.57 23.34
N GLY A 18 -21.93 0.59 23.99
CA GLY A 18 -21.56 1.88 23.39
C GLY A 18 -20.11 1.93 22.92
N LEU A 19 -19.17 1.45 23.74
CA LEU A 19 -17.75 1.36 23.38
C LEU A 19 -17.54 0.40 22.20
N THR A 20 -18.18 -0.77 22.21
CA THR A 20 -18.08 -1.73 21.11
C THR A 20 -18.61 -1.15 19.81
N CYS A 21 -19.77 -0.48 19.82
CA CYS A 21 -20.29 0.22 18.65
C CYS A 21 -19.33 1.30 18.14
N LEU A 22 -18.74 2.09 19.04
CA LEU A 22 -17.78 3.12 18.67
C LEU A 22 -16.53 2.52 17.99
N LEU A 23 -15.98 1.44 18.56
CA LEU A 23 -14.82 0.75 18.00
C LEU A 23 -15.13 0.13 16.63
N LEU A 24 -16.32 -0.44 16.45
CA LEU A 24 -16.76 -0.97 15.15
C LEU A 24 -16.90 0.13 14.10
N VAL A 25 -17.49 1.27 14.45
CA VAL A 25 -17.59 2.42 13.55
C VAL A 25 -16.20 2.91 13.16
N ALA A 26 -15.29 3.08 14.13
CA ALA A 26 -13.92 3.48 13.87
C ALA A 26 -13.20 2.49 12.93
N ALA A 27 -13.35 1.18 13.17
CA ALA A 27 -12.76 0.15 12.31
C ALA A 27 -13.31 0.21 10.88
N ILE A 28 -14.63 0.38 10.70
CA ILE A 28 -15.24 0.50 9.37
C ILE A 28 -14.74 1.75 8.65
N LEU A 29 -14.63 2.89 9.34
CA LEU A 29 -14.12 4.12 8.74
C LEU A 29 -12.66 4.00 8.31
N LEU A 30 -11.81 3.37 9.14
CA LEU A 30 -10.41 3.11 8.79
C LEU A 30 -10.28 2.17 7.59
N LEU A 31 -11.06 1.09 7.56
CA LEU A 31 -11.06 0.15 6.43
C LEU A 31 -11.54 0.83 5.14
N ARG A 32 -12.62 1.61 5.20
CA ARG A 32 -13.12 2.38 4.05
C ARG A 32 -12.12 3.41 3.56
N GLY A 33 -11.45 4.12 4.47
CA GLY A 33 -10.41 5.08 4.11
C GLY A 33 -9.17 4.45 3.48
N SER A 34 -8.97 3.15 3.65
CA SER A 34 -7.86 2.38 3.04
C SER A 34 -8.18 1.82 1.66
N LEU A 35 -9.41 2.00 1.16
CA LEU A 35 -9.82 1.55 -0.17
C LEU A 35 -9.32 2.53 -1.24
N ALA A 36 -9.01 1.97 -2.41
CA ALA A 36 -8.70 2.72 -3.62
C ALA A 36 -9.88 3.59 -4.06
N GLN A 37 -9.56 4.75 -4.65
CA GLN A 37 -10.54 5.51 -5.42
C GLN A 37 -10.65 4.89 -6.82
N LEU A 38 -11.79 4.27 -7.12
CA LEU A 38 -12.00 3.59 -8.40
C LEU A 38 -12.61 4.50 -9.48
N ASP A 39 -13.37 5.50 -9.06
CA ASP A 39 -14.12 6.40 -9.93
C ASP A 39 -13.76 7.87 -9.72
N GLY A 40 -14.03 8.68 -10.75
CA GLY A 40 -13.84 10.12 -10.74
C GLY A 40 -12.47 10.54 -11.24
N THR A 41 -12.02 11.71 -10.81
CA THR A 41 -10.77 12.32 -11.27
C THR A 41 -9.78 12.44 -10.13
N ALA A 42 -8.53 12.13 -10.39
CA ALA A 42 -7.42 12.33 -9.47
C ALA A 42 -6.30 13.11 -10.16
N THR A 43 -5.57 13.92 -9.39
CA THR A 43 -4.38 14.61 -9.87
C THR A 43 -3.17 13.71 -9.69
N LEU A 44 -2.46 13.42 -10.78
CA LEU A 44 -1.23 12.66 -10.75
C LEU A 44 -0.06 13.55 -11.17
N PRO A 45 0.82 13.95 -10.23
CA PRO A 45 1.97 14.79 -10.52
C PRO A 45 2.88 14.19 -11.59
N GLY A 46 3.36 15.01 -12.52
CA GLY A 46 4.31 14.60 -13.55
C GLY A 46 3.69 14.00 -14.81
N LEU A 47 2.37 13.90 -14.91
CA LEU A 47 1.69 13.62 -16.19
C LEU A 47 1.93 14.75 -17.19
N GLN A 48 2.19 14.37 -18.45
CA GLN A 48 2.35 15.30 -19.57
C GLN A 48 1.04 15.47 -20.35
N ALA A 49 0.22 14.42 -20.39
CA ALA A 49 -1.10 14.40 -21.01
C ALA A 49 -2.13 13.71 -20.11
N GLN A 50 -3.40 13.79 -20.49
CA GLN A 50 -4.48 13.11 -19.77
C GLN A 50 -4.33 11.58 -19.90
N VAL A 51 -4.58 10.88 -18.81
CA VAL A 51 -4.69 9.41 -18.78
C VAL A 51 -6.10 9.03 -18.36
N THR A 52 -6.69 8.08 -19.07
CA THR A 52 -8.00 7.49 -18.72
C THR A 52 -7.77 6.08 -18.20
N ILE A 53 -8.46 5.74 -17.11
CA ILE A 53 -8.36 4.44 -16.44
C ILE A 53 -9.76 3.86 -16.40
N ASP A 54 -9.99 2.80 -17.17
CA ASP A 54 -11.26 2.08 -17.20
C ASP A 54 -11.12 0.74 -16.50
N ARG A 55 -12.23 0.24 -15.94
CA ARG A 55 -12.29 -1.07 -15.29
C ARG A 55 -13.47 -1.86 -15.83
N ASP A 56 -13.22 -3.10 -16.19
CA ASP A 56 -14.29 -4.01 -16.59
C ASP A 56 -15.07 -4.56 -15.37
N ALA A 57 -16.09 -5.37 -15.63
CA ALA A 57 -16.92 -5.97 -14.57
C ALA A 57 -16.16 -6.92 -13.63
N LEU A 58 -14.97 -7.40 -14.02
CA LEU A 58 -14.09 -8.25 -13.22
C LEU A 58 -13.01 -7.43 -12.50
N GLY A 59 -12.94 -6.12 -12.74
CA GLY A 59 -11.92 -5.23 -12.19
C GLY A 59 -10.59 -5.26 -12.95
N VAL A 60 -10.57 -5.76 -14.20
CA VAL A 60 -9.40 -5.63 -15.07
C VAL A 60 -9.26 -4.17 -15.47
N VAL A 61 -8.06 -3.61 -15.29
CA VAL A 61 -7.77 -2.19 -15.52
C VAL A 61 -7.19 -1.98 -16.91
N ASP A 62 -7.83 -1.14 -17.70
CA ASP A 62 -7.33 -0.61 -18.96
C ASP A 62 -6.80 0.81 -18.77
N ILE A 63 -5.56 1.07 -19.18
CA ILE A 63 -4.90 2.37 -19.06
C ILE A 63 -4.68 2.94 -20.46
N LEU A 64 -5.39 4.02 -20.78
CA LEU A 64 -5.28 4.76 -22.03
C LEU A 64 -4.48 6.05 -21.81
N ALA A 65 -3.31 6.14 -22.43
CA ALA A 65 -2.41 7.29 -22.33
C ALA A 65 -1.80 7.62 -23.70
N GLU A 66 -1.45 8.90 -23.91
CA GLU A 66 -0.83 9.38 -25.16
C GLU A 66 0.66 9.03 -25.28
N ASN A 67 1.30 8.69 -24.16
CA ASN A 67 2.70 8.32 -24.14
C ASN A 67 2.98 7.26 -23.07
N GLU A 68 4.07 6.51 -23.27
CA GLU A 68 4.46 5.40 -22.41
C GLU A 68 4.83 5.84 -20.98
N THR A 69 5.41 7.04 -20.81
CA THR A 69 5.85 7.51 -19.49
C THR A 69 4.65 7.77 -18.58
N ASP A 70 3.61 8.39 -19.12
CA ASP A 70 2.34 8.63 -18.43
C ASP A 70 1.59 7.32 -18.17
N ALA A 71 1.61 6.38 -19.13
CA ALA A 71 1.05 5.03 -18.92
C ALA A 71 1.71 4.30 -17.74
N LEU A 72 3.05 4.33 -17.66
CA LEU A 72 3.80 3.70 -16.58
C LEU A 72 3.54 4.38 -15.23
N ARG A 73 3.45 5.71 -15.20
CA ARG A 73 3.13 6.45 -13.99
C ARG A 73 1.71 6.13 -13.51
N ALA A 74 0.73 6.09 -14.41
CA ALA A 74 -0.63 5.68 -14.08
C ALA A 74 -0.72 4.21 -13.62
N LEU A 75 0.05 3.31 -14.24
CA LEU A 75 0.14 1.91 -13.82
C LEU A 75 0.63 1.79 -12.38
N GLY A 76 1.70 2.50 -12.04
CA GLY A 76 2.21 2.56 -10.66
C GLY A 76 1.17 3.08 -9.68
N PHE A 77 0.44 4.15 -10.06
CA PHE A 77 -0.62 4.75 -9.26
C PHE A 77 -1.73 3.75 -8.92
N VAL A 78 -2.25 3.04 -9.92
CA VAL A 78 -3.30 2.01 -9.74
C VAL A 78 -2.78 0.86 -8.87
N HIS A 79 -1.60 0.33 -9.19
CA HIS A 79 -1.00 -0.77 -8.42
C HIS A 79 -0.84 -0.42 -6.93
N ALA A 80 -0.44 0.82 -6.61
CA ALA A 80 -0.33 1.24 -5.22
C ALA A 80 -1.68 1.33 -4.52
N GLN A 81 -2.68 1.96 -5.14
CA GLN A 81 -3.99 2.09 -4.50
C GLN A 81 -4.62 0.73 -4.19
N GLU A 82 -4.42 -0.25 -5.07
CA GLU A 82 -5.13 -1.53 -5.00
C GLU A 82 -4.30 -2.65 -4.35
N ARG A 83 -2.98 -2.64 -4.52
CA ARG A 83 -2.11 -3.81 -4.22
C ARG A 83 -0.81 -3.46 -3.48
N TYR A 84 -0.69 -2.25 -2.93
CA TYR A 84 0.59 -1.82 -2.34
C TYR A 84 1.19 -2.79 -1.31
N PHE A 85 0.38 -3.33 -0.40
CA PHE A 85 0.90 -4.26 0.62
C PHE A 85 1.44 -5.56 0.00
N GLU A 86 0.79 -6.06 -1.06
CA GLU A 86 1.26 -7.24 -1.80
C GLU A 86 2.62 -6.91 -2.46
N MET A 87 2.73 -5.74 -3.09
CA MET A 87 3.99 -5.27 -3.70
C MET A 87 5.10 -5.12 -2.65
N ASP A 88 4.81 -4.50 -1.50
CA ASP A 88 5.77 -4.31 -0.41
C ASP A 88 6.24 -5.65 0.17
N LEU A 89 5.29 -6.58 0.34
CA LEU A 89 5.58 -7.93 0.80
C LEU A 89 6.52 -8.65 -0.19
N LEU A 90 6.26 -8.56 -1.49
CA LEU A 90 7.08 -9.17 -2.53
C LEU A 90 8.49 -8.58 -2.59
N ARG A 91 8.65 -7.24 -2.60
CA ARG A 91 9.99 -6.62 -2.62
C ARG A 91 10.81 -6.98 -1.38
N ARG A 92 10.18 -7.03 -0.20
CA ARG A 92 10.85 -7.42 1.06
C ARG A 92 11.18 -8.89 1.11
N THR A 93 10.30 -9.75 0.57
CA THR A 93 10.54 -11.19 0.44
C THR A 93 11.71 -11.46 -0.50
N ALA A 94 11.88 -10.68 -1.56
CA ALA A 94 13.03 -10.80 -2.47
C ALA A 94 14.33 -10.26 -1.84
N ALA A 95 14.24 -9.17 -1.08
CA ALA A 95 15.39 -8.51 -0.46
C ALA A 95 15.86 -9.17 0.87
N GLY A 96 15.03 -9.98 1.52
CA GLY A 96 15.28 -10.47 2.88
C GLY A 96 15.14 -9.36 3.92
N GLU A 97 13.97 -8.72 3.91
CA GLU A 97 13.59 -7.58 4.76
C GLU A 97 12.19 -7.75 5.39
N LEU A 98 11.66 -8.98 5.47
CA LEU A 98 10.35 -9.29 6.06
C LEU A 98 10.30 -9.09 7.57
N ALA A 99 11.42 -9.23 8.27
CA ALA A 99 11.51 -8.95 9.71
C ALA A 99 11.20 -7.49 10.05
N ALA A 100 11.32 -6.56 9.08
CA ALA A 100 10.87 -5.19 9.27
C ALA A 100 9.33 -5.07 9.33
N LEU A 101 8.57 -6.03 8.77
CA LEU A 101 7.12 -6.08 8.87
C LEU A 101 6.64 -6.98 10.01
N PHE A 102 7.23 -8.17 10.14
CA PHE A 102 6.74 -9.23 11.02
C PHE A 102 7.61 -9.48 12.26
N GLY A 103 8.73 -8.77 12.40
CA GLY A 103 9.62 -8.90 13.54
C GLY A 103 10.39 -10.24 13.56
N PRO A 104 10.73 -10.75 14.76
CA PRO A 104 11.64 -11.89 14.93
C PRO A 104 11.24 -13.16 14.18
N VAL A 105 9.94 -13.40 13.96
CA VAL A 105 9.44 -14.62 13.30
C VAL A 105 9.94 -14.77 11.85
N ALA A 106 10.33 -13.66 11.20
CA ALA A 106 10.78 -13.66 9.80
C ALA A 106 12.32 -13.63 9.65
N VAL A 107 13.09 -13.61 10.73
CA VAL A 107 14.56 -13.43 10.68
C VAL A 107 15.27 -14.55 9.93
N GLU A 108 14.89 -15.82 10.14
CA GLU A 108 15.52 -16.93 9.43
C GLU A 108 15.18 -16.91 7.93
N ALA A 109 13.95 -16.54 7.57
CA ALA A 109 13.55 -16.38 6.17
C ALA A 109 14.36 -15.26 5.49
N ASP A 110 14.54 -14.13 6.17
CA ASP A 110 15.37 -13.03 5.70
C ASP A 110 16.83 -13.45 5.53
N ARG A 111 17.37 -14.20 6.48
CA ARG A 111 18.75 -14.69 6.45
C ARG A 111 19.02 -15.57 5.23
N VAL A 112 18.12 -16.50 4.92
CA VAL A 112 18.22 -17.34 3.72
C VAL A 112 18.20 -16.46 2.46
N ARG A 113 17.25 -15.51 2.38
CA ARG A 113 17.12 -14.68 1.18
C ARG A 113 18.28 -13.71 0.98
N ARG A 114 18.80 -13.13 2.05
CA ARG A 114 19.93 -12.17 2.00
C ARG A 114 21.18 -12.73 1.34
N GLN A 115 21.38 -14.05 1.34
CA GLN A 115 22.49 -14.71 0.66
C GLN A 115 22.52 -14.41 -0.85
N HIS A 116 21.36 -14.21 -1.47
CA HIS A 116 21.25 -13.85 -2.89
C HIS A 116 21.59 -12.39 -3.18
N ARG A 117 21.61 -11.53 -2.15
CA ARG A 117 21.93 -10.09 -2.25
C ARG A 117 21.07 -9.33 -3.27
N ILE A 118 19.79 -9.70 -3.43
CA ILE A 118 18.90 -9.13 -4.46
C ILE A 118 18.84 -7.61 -4.35
N ARG A 119 18.66 -7.04 -3.15
CA ARG A 119 18.64 -5.59 -2.93
C ARG A 119 19.88 -4.89 -3.50
N SER A 120 21.08 -5.37 -3.17
CA SER A 120 22.32 -4.77 -3.67
C SER A 120 22.47 -4.90 -5.18
N ARG A 121 22.02 -6.02 -5.75
CA ARG A 121 22.07 -6.27 -7.21
C ARG A 121 21.08 -5.39 -7.96
N ALA A 122 19.87 -5.20 -7.45
CA ALA A 122 18.85 -4.34 -8.05
C ALA A 122 19.30 -2.87 -8.08
N VAL A 123 19.91 -2.38 -6.98
CA VAL A 123 20.50 -1.02 -6.96
C VAL A 123 21.58 -0.88 -8.03
N ALA A 124 22.56 -1.79 -8.07
CA ALA A 124 23.63 -1.74 -9.06
C ALA A 124 23.10 -1.87 -10.51
N LEU A 125 22.06 -2.68 -10.71
CA LEU A 125 21.41 -2.84 -12.01
C LEU A 125 20.81 -1.50 -12.45
N VAL A 126 19.98 -0.87 -11.63
CA VAL A 126 19.32 0.40 -11.94
C VAL A 126 20.33 1.52 -12.21
N GLU A 127 21.45 1.56 -11.47
CA GLU A 127 22.53 2.51 -11.70
C GLU A 127 23.23 2.31 -13.06
N SER A 128 23.29 1.06 -13.54
CA SER A 128 23.90 0.72 -14.83
C SER A 128 22.96 0.80 -16.03
N LEU A 129 21.65 0.98 -15.81
CA LEU A 129 20.67 1.04 -16.90
C LEU A 129 20.87 2.29 -17.77
N PRO A 130 20.57 2.19 -19.09
CA PRO A 130 20.48 3.36 -19.95
C PRO A 130 19.52 4.41 -19.38
N PRO A 131 19.78 5.73 -19.55
CA PRO A 131 18.96 6.79 -18.97
C PRO A 131 17.47 6.67 -19.31
N ALA A 132 17.14 6.28 -20.54
CA ALA A 132 15.76 6.07 -20.98
C ALA A 132 15.05 4.94 -20.21
N THR A 133 15.71 3.80 -19.99
CA THR A 133 15.15 2.69 -19.22
C THR A 133 15.01 3.04 -17.75
N ARG A 134 16.01 3.74 -17.18
CA ARG A 134 15.92 4.23 -15.80
C ARG A 134 14.75 5.21 -15.63
N ALA A 135 14.51 6.09 -16.60
CA ALA A 135 13.39 7.03 -16.56
C ALA A 135 12.03 6.32 -16.50
N ARG A 136 11.87 5.16 -17.18
CA ARG A 136 10.66 4.33 -17.11
C ARG A 136 10.40 3.78 -15.71
N LEU A 137 11.43 3.26 -15.03
CA LEU A 137 11.32 2.78 -13.65
C LEU A 137 11.02 3.93 -12.66
N VAL A 138 11.61 5.10 -12.90
CA VAL A 138 11.33 6.30 -12.10
C VAL A 138 9.88 6.74 -12.27
N ALA A 139 9.36 6.84 -13.49
CA ALA A 139 7.97 7.20 -13.75
C ALA A 139 6.99 6.24 -13.07
N TYR A 140 7.24 4.93 -13.16
CA TYR A 140 6.45 3.93 -12.43
C TYR A 140 6.51 4.15 -10.91
N SER A 141 7.70 4.34 -10.35
CA SER A 141 7.90 4.52 -8.90
C SER A 141 7.24 5.79 -8.37
N GLU A 142 7.32 6.89 -9.11
CA GLU A 142 6.61 8.13 -8.81
C GLU A 142 5.09 7.91 -8.80
N GLY A 143 4.59 7.14 -9.78
CA GLY A 143 3.20 6.68 -9.82
C GLY A 143 2.81 5.92 -8.56
N VAL A 144 3.61 4.92 -8.16
CA VAL A 144 3.36 4.12 -6.95
C VAL A 144 3.29 5.00 -5.70
N ASN A 145 4.24 5.93 -5.56
CA ASN A 145 4.25 6.84 -4.41
C ASN A 145 3.04 7.77 -4.41
N ALA A 146 2.70 8.35 -5.56
CA ALA A 146 1.51 9.21 -5.69
C ALA A 146 0.20 8.44 -5.40
N GLY A 147 0.10 7.18 -5.84
CA GLY A 147 -1.07 6.33 -5.60
C GLY A 147 -1.23 5.98 -4.11
N LEU A 148 -0.12 5.70 -3.44
CA LEU A 148 -0.11 5.48 -2.00
C LEU A 148 -0.51 6.75 -1.22
N ASP A 149 0.02 7.92 -1.62
CA ASP A 149 -0.28 9.21 -0.99
C ASP A 149 -1.71 9.69 -1.23
N ALA A 150 -2.36 9.21 -2.29
CA ALA A 150 -3.76 9.50 -2.59
C ALA A 150 -4.75 8.77 -1.65
N LEU A 151 -4.30 7.75 -0.90
CA LEU A 151 -5.15 7.05 0.06
C LEU A 151 -5.36 7.87 1.33
N SER A 152 -6.61 7.98 1.79
CA SER A 152 -6.93 8.70 3.03
C SER A 152 -6.38 8.00 4.28
N VAL A 153 -6.29 6.67 4.23
CA VAL A 153 -5.70 5.82 5.27
C VAL A 153 -4.78 4.83 4.58
N ARG A 154 -3.65 4.52 5.22
CA ARG A 154 -2.71 3.52 4.72
C ARG A 154 -3.42 2.17 4.52
N PRO A 155 -2.92 1.30 3.63
CA PRO A 155 -3.50 -0.03 3.42
C PRO A 155 -3.69 -0.77 4.75
N TRP A 156 -4.84 -1.43 4.91
CA TRP A 156 -5.25 -2.04 6.18
C TRP A 156 -4.21 -2.96 6.86
N PRO A 157 -3.34 -3.72 6.14
CA PRO A 157 -2.35 -4.57 6.82
C PRO A 157 -1.39 -3.75 7.68
N TYR A 158 -1.06 -2.52 7.28
CA TYR A 158 -0.21 -1.63 8.07
C TYR A 158 -0.90 -1.13 9.34
N LEU A 159 -2.24 -1.07 9.37
CA LEU A 159 -2.99 -0.73 10.59
C LEU A 159 -2.85 -1.85 11.63
N LEU A 160 -2.80 -3.11 11.20
CA LEU A 160 -2.59 -4.26 12.08
C LEU A 160 -1.12 -4.42 12.49
N LEU A 161 -0.21 -4.33 11.52
CA LEU A 161 1.23 -4.50 11.74
C LEU A 161 1.84 -3.33 12.52
N ARG A 162 1.19 -2.16 12.51
CA ARG A 162 1.66 -0.91 13.13
C ARG A 162 3.05 -0.51 12.63
N GLN A 163 3.34 -0.81 11.37
CA GLN A 163 4.59 -0.47 10.71
C GLN A 163 4.40 0.73 9.77
N PRO A 164 5.41 1.58 9.61
CA PRO A 164 5.35 2.65 8.62
C PRO A 164 5.44 2.06 7.21
N VAL A 165 4.75 2.70 6.27
CA VAL A 165 4.96 2.43 4.85
C VAL A 165 6.27 3.10 4.43
N GLN A 166 7.06 2.38 3.63
CA GLN A 166 8.30 2.90 3.03
C GLN A 166 8.04 3.28 1.59
N PRO A 167 8.48 4.44 1.07
CA PRO A 167 8.29 4.80 -0.34
C PRO A 167 8.83 3.73 -1.30
N TRP A 168 8.25 3.66 -2.50
CA TRP A 168 8.73 2.85 -3.61
C TRP A 168 9.89 3.53 -4.32
N ARG A 169 10.94 2.76 -4.59
CA ARG A 169 12.14 3.22 -5.29
C ARG A 169 12.28 2.46 -6.62
N ALA A 170 13.02 3.03 -7.57
CA ALA A 170 13.19 2.42 -8.90
C ALA A 170 13.76 0.99 -8.83
N GLU A 171 14.68 0.74 -7.89
CA GLU A 171 15.25 -0.59 -7.65
C GLU A 171 14.29 -1.61 -7.05
N ASP A 172 13.11 -1.21 -6.54
CA ASP A 172 12.11 -2.15 -6.05
C ASP A 172 11.35 -2.85 -7.19
N SER A 173 11.44 -2.31 -8.41
CA SER A 173 10.84 -2.86 -9.62
C SER A 173 11.83 -3.62 -10.52
N ALA A 174 13.12 -3.67 -10.14
CA ALA A 174 14.23 -4.14 -10.98
C ALA A 174 14.68 -5.58 -10.68
#